data_AF-A0A6J7HMY6-F1
#
_entry.id   AF-A0A6J7HMY6-F1
#
_cell.length_a   1.000
_cell.length_b   1.000
_cell.length_c   1.000
_cell.angle_alpha   90.00
_cell.angle_beta   90.00
_cell.angle_gamma   90.00
#
_symmetry.space_group_name_H-M   'P 1'
#
loop_
_entity.id
_entity.type
_entity.pdbx_description
1 polymer ?
#
loop_
_entity_poly.entity_id
_entity_poly.type
_entity_poly.pdbx_seq_one_letter_code
_entity_poly.pdbx_strand_id
1 'polypeptide(L)'
;MSLDTPRTSPFAADDASTADPGSTGDVVMRVSGDALATVRDIRSAEPDPQALALRVAITGTKGVEYTYDLSFEEIESVDEDHVRYTVEDLTVVIPSDSVEFLRGAELDLPKSAGQGGLVIRNPNRADPLANITIELTGDVAEKVTQLLEGSINPMLAAHGGFATLVGVDEKNNVYLTMGGGCQGCSASAATLTDGIQQSIRENIPEVLEVIDATDHSSGENPFYS
;
A
#
# COMPACT_ATOMS: atom_id res chain seq x y z
N MET A 1 38.64 -51.54 -32.01
CA MET A 1 38.82 -50.14 -32.41
C MET A 1 37.66 -49.33 -31.85
N SER A 2 37.94 -48.55 -30.81
CA SER A 2 37.02 -47.56 -30.26
C SER A 2 36.96 -46.36 -31.19
N LEU A 3 35.75 -45.92 -31.55
CA LEU A 3 35.51 -44.58 -32.08
C LEU A 3 34.37 -43.98 -31.25
N ASP A 4 34.82 -43.17 -30.30
CA ASP A 4 34.06 -42.24 -29.48
C ASP A 4 33.72 -41.02 -30.35
N THR A 5 32.44 -40.67 -30.45
CA THR A 5 32.00 -39.43 -31.09
C THR A 5 31.08 -38.68 -30.12
N PRO A 6 31.37 -37.41 -29.79
CA PRO A 6 30.65 -36.67 -28.76
C PRO A 6 29.26 -36.21 -29.21
N ARG A 7 28.31 -36.24 -28.26
CA ARG A 7 27.02 -35.53 -28.31
C ARG A 7 27.24 -34.04 -28.12
N THR A 8 26.75 -33.22 -29.05
CA THR A 8 26.60 -31.77 -28.86
C THR A 8 25.12 -31.44 -28.89
N SER A 9 24.57 -31.00 -27.75
CA SER A 9 23.22 -30.46 -27.61
C SER A 9 23.19 -28.98 -28.04
N PRO A 10 22.14 -28.50 -28.74
CA PRO A 10 22.04 -27.12 -29.20
C PRO A 10 21.17 -26.22 -28.28
N PHE A 11 21.14 -26.46 -26.96
CA PHE A 11 20.52 -25.49 -26.05
C PHE A 11 21.57 -24.46 -25.64
N ALA A 12 21.69 -23.46 -26.51
CA ALA A 12 22.36 -22.21 -26.20
C ALA A 12 21.70 -21.58 -24.97
N ALA A 13 22.55 -21.18 -24.04
CA ALA A 13 22.19 -20.41 -22.87
C ALA A 13 21.68 -19.03 -23.30
N ASP A 14 20.49 -18.66 -22.83
CA ASP A 14 19.99 -17.30 -22.89
C ASP A 14 19.88 -16.76 -21.47
N ASP A 15 20.60 -15.65 -21.30
CA ASP A 15 20.46 -14.59 -20.31
C ASP A 15 20.63 -14.94 -18.83
N ALA A 16 21.91 -15.06 -18.45
CA ALA A 16 22.34 -14.74 -17.10
C ALA A 16 22.07 -13.25 -16.85
N SER A 17 21.04 -12.98 -16.07
CA SER A 17 20.77 -11.73 -15.37
C SER A 17 22.06 -11.13 -14.79
N THR A 18 22.66 -10.21 -15.53
CA THR A 18 23.69 -9.31 -15.01
C THR A 18 22.98 -8.11 -14.40
N ALA A 19 22.71 -8.21 -13.10
CA ALA A 19 22.51 -7.03 -12.28
C ALA A 19 23.81 -6.23 -12.27
N ASP A 20 23.81 -5.06 -12.91
CA ASP A 20 24.90 -4.10 -12.84
C ASP A 20 24.87 -3.39 -11.47
N PRO A 21 25.93 -3.44 -10.66
CA PRO A 21 25.98 -2.80 -9.35
C PRO A 21 26.50 -1.36 -9.50
N GLY A 22 25.67 -0.47 -10.03
CA GLY A 22 25.97 0.95 -10.16
C GLY A 22 25.32 1.79 -9.06
N SER A 23 26.12 2.21 -8.08
CA SER A 23 25.83 3.25 -7.07
C SER A 23 24.73 2.97 -6.03
N THR A 24 25.17 2.49 -4.87
CA THR A 24 24.39 2.30 -3.62
C THR A 24 23.94 3.63 -3.02
N GLY A 25 22.98 4.30 -3.66
CA GLY A 25 21.97 5.10 -2.97
C GLY A 25 20.86 4.17 -2.50
N ASP A 26 20.04 4.60 -1.54
CA ASP A 26 18.85 3.84 -1.14
C ASP A 26 17.85 3.82 -2.32
N VAL A 27 17.97 2.80 -3.18
CA VAL A 27 17.12 2.64 -4.36
C VAL A 27 15.71 2.29 -3.88
N VAL A 28 14.81 3.26 -4.01
CA VAL A 28 13.42 3.12 -3.56
C VAL A 28 12.63 2.25 -4.54
N MET A 29 12.68 2.54 -5.83
CA MET A 29 11.97 1.77 -6.86
C MET A 29 12.90 1.42 -8.03
N ARG A 30 12.51 0.39 -8.78
CA ARG A 30 13.23 -0.06 -9.98
C ARG A 30 12.58 0.51 -11.22
N VAL A 31 13.37 0.67 -12.27
CA VAL A 31 12.92 1.01 -13.62
C VAL A 31 13.37 -0.09 -14.55
N SER A 32 12.45 -0.74 -15.25
CA SER A 32 12.79 -1.77 -16.23
C SER A 32 13.49 -1.17 -17.45
N GLY A 33 14.25 -1.98 -18.20
CA GLY A 33 14.97 -1.50 -19.38
C GLY A 33 14.05 -0.88 -20.44
N ASP A 34 12.91 -1.51 -20.70
CA ASP A 34 11.92 -1.01 -21.66
C ASP A 34 11.26 0.29 -21.21
N ALA A 35 10.93 0.41 -19.92
CA ALA A 35 10.42 1.65 -19.35
C ALA A 35 11.48 2.76 -19.38
N LEU A 36 12.73 2.45 -19.05
CA LEU A 36 13.84 3.39 -19.09
C LEU A 36 14.07 3.93 -20.51
N ALA A 37 14.02 3.07 -21.53
CA ALA A 37 14.11 3.49 -22.93
C ALA A 37 12.98 4.45 -23.32
N THR A 38 11.75 4.15 -22.89
CA THR A 38 10.57 4.99 -23.14
C THR A 38 10.68 6.34 -22.43
N VAL A 39 11.08 6.35 -21.15
CA VAL A 39 11.27 7.59 -20.39
C VAL A 39 12.40 8.43 -21.00
N ARG A 40 13.50 7.81 -21.44
CA ARG A 40 14.59 8.51 -22.13
C ARG A 40 14.13 9.15 -23.43
N ASP A 41 13.33 8.45 -24.22
CA ASP A 41 12.75 8.97 -25.47
C ASP A 41 11.90 10.21 -25.19
N ILE A 42 10.99 10.13 -24.21
CA ILE A 42 10.15 11.28 -23.81
C ILE A 42 11.02 12.43 -23.28
N ARG A 43 11.98 12.14 -22.38
CA ARG A 43 12.88 13.16 -21.82
C ARG A 43 13.67 13.86 -22.93
N SER A 44 14.11 13.14 -23.95
CA SER A 44 14.91 13.69 -25.05
C SER A 44 14.17 14.71 -25.92
N ALA A 45 12.84 14.73 -25.86
CA ALA A 45 12.00 15.71 -26.54
C ALA A 45 11.84 17.02 -25.75
N GLU A 46 12.20 17.02 -24.46
CA GLU A 46 12.10 18.19 -23.58
C GLU A 46 13.30 19.14 -23.76
N PRO A 47 13.14 20.43 -23.43
CA PRO A 47 14.26 21.35 -23.33
C PRO A 47 15.24 20.87 -22.24
N ASP A 48 16.53 20.93 -22.54
CA ASP A 48 17.62 20.61 -21.60
C ASP A 48 17.46 19.24 -20.90
N PRO A 49 17.39 18.14 -21.67
CA PRO A 49 17.04 16.81 -21.15
C PRO A 49 18.02 16.28 -20.09
N GLN A 50 19.25 16.79 -20.06
CA GLN A 50 20.27 16.42 -19.08
C GLN A 50 20.06 17.10 -17.72
N ALA A 51 19.29 18.19 -17.67
CA ALA A 51 18.95 18.88 -16.43
C ALA A 51 17.69 18.31 -15.78
N LEU A 52 16.98 17.38 -16.43
CA LEU A 52 15.70 16.85 -15.97
C LEU A 52 15.83 15.49 -15.28
N ALA A 53 15.18 15.38 -14.12
CA ALA A 53 14.93 14.13 -13.40
C ALA A 53 13.50 13.64 -13.64
N LEU A 54 13.30 12.32 -13.65
CA LEU A 54 11.97 11.72 -13.56
C LEU A 54 11.48 11.80 -12.11
N ARG A 55 10.46 12.60 -11.88
CA ARG A 55 9.71 12.66 -10.63
C ARG A 55 8.64 11.58 -10.62
N VAL A 56 8.62 10.76 -9.56
CA VAL A 56 7.57 9.76 -9.31
C VAL A 56 6.93 10.04 -7.96
N ALA A 57 5.66 10.42 -7.96
CA ALA A 57 4.93 10.76 -6.76
C ALA A 57 3.63 9.97 -6.63
N ILE A 58 3.23 9.67 -5.40
CA ILE A 58 1.88 9.21 -5.10
C ILE A 58 1.01 10.45 -4.86
N THR A 59 -0.08 10.58 -5.62
CA THR A 59 -1.01 11.72 -5.54
C THR A 59 -2.31 11.39 -4.83
N GLY A 60 -2.53 10.11 -4.53
CA GLY A 60 -3.69 9.66 -3.79
C GLY A 60 -3.86 8.15 -3.87
N THR A 61 -5.06 7.69 -3.54
CA THR A 61 -5.42 6.28 -3.54
C THR A 61 -6.78 6.08 -4.20
N LYS A 62 -6.99 4.90 -4.77
CA LYS A 62 -8.27 4.44 -5.30
C LYS A 62 -8.55 3.06 -4.71
N GLY A 63 -9.22 3.03 -3.57
CA GLY A 63 -9.31 1.83 -2.76
C GLY A 63 -7.93 1.46 -2.21
N VAL A 64 -7.46 0.26 -2.52
CA VAL A 64 -6.15 -0.27 -2.05
C VAL A 64 -4.99 -0.01 -3.02
N GLU A 65 -5.26 0.66 -4.13
CA GLU A 65 -4.26 1.01 -5.14
C GLU A 65 -3.85 2.47 -5.00
N TYR A 66 -2.57 2.77 -5.19
CA TYR A 66 -2.09 4.14 -5.26
C TYR A 66 -2.34 4.74 -6.65
N THR A 67 -2.62 6.05 -6.66
CA THR A 67 -2.61 6.88 -7.86
C THR A 67 -1.25 7.58 -7.94
N TYR A 68 -0.64 7.57 -9.13
CA TYR A 68 0.70 8.10 -9.35
C TYR A 68 0.69 9.30 -10.29
N ASP A 69 1.64 10.19 -10.08
CA ASP A 69 2.04 11.25 -11.02
C ASP A 69 3.49 11.02 -11.45
N LEU A 70 3.70 11.10 -12.76
CA LEU A 70 5.00 10.95 -13.43
C LEU A 70 5.25 12.24 -14.21
N SER A 71 6.30 12.95 -13.85
CA SER A 71 6.64 14.25 -14.44
C SER A 71 8.15 14.41 -14.54
N PHE A 72 8.61 15.37 -15.35
CA PHE A 72 10.01 15.80 -15.33
C PHE A 72 10.15 17.06 -14.50
N GLU A 73 11.16 17.09 -13.63
CA GLU A 73 11.54 18.27 -12.86
C GLU A 73 13.03 18.58 -13.04
N GLU A 74 13.42 19.85 -12.91
CA GLU A 74 14.81 20.25 -12.96
C GLU A 74 15.57 19.75 -11.73
N ILE A 75 16.68 19.04 -11.95
CA ILE A 75 17.51 18.41 -10.91
C ILE A 75 17.97 19.43 -9.85
N GLU A 76 18.24 20.67 -10.26
CA GLU A 76 18.70 21.73 -9.36
C GLU A 76 17.59 22.33 -8.50
N SER A 77 16.32 22.14 -8.88
CA SER A 77 15.14 22.65 -8.16
C SER A 77 14.48 21.62 -7.25
N VAL A 78 14.99 20.39 -7.24
CA VAL A 78 14.50 19.29 -6.38
C VAL A 78 14.74 19.64 -4.90
N ASP A 79 13.70 19.53 -4.08
CA ASP A 79 13.80 19.71 -2.62
C ASP A 79 14.81 18.75 -1.97
N GLU A 80 15.51 19.23 -0.94
CA GLU A 80 16.59 18.46 -0.29
C GLU A 80 16.10 17.21 0.45
N ASP A 81 14.83 17.20 0.90
CA ASP A 81 14.23 16.05 1.58
C ASP A 81 13.77 14.95 0.62
N HIS A 82 13.67 15.24 -0.67
CA HIS A 82 13.33 14.24 -1.68
C HIS A 82 14.47 13.24 -1.85
N VAL A 83 14.11 11.97 -1.99
CA VAL A 83 15.09 10.92 -2.27
C VAL A 83 15.41 10.96 -3.75
N ARG A 84 16.70 11.08 -4.05
CA ARG A 84 17.25 11.09 -5.42
C ARG A 84 18.26 9.97 -5.61
N TYR A 85 18.15 9.28 -6.73
CA TYR A 85 19.13 8.27 -7.14
C TYR A 85 19.17 8.17 -8.67
N THR A 86 20.26 7.63 -9.19
CA THR A 86 20.46 7.52 -10.65
C THR A 86 20.34 6.08 -11.08
N VAL A 87 19.53 5.83 -12.11
CA VAL A 87 19.43 4.55 -12.81
C VAL A 87 20.03 4.75 -14.20
N GLU A 88 21.24 4.22 -14.40
CA GLU A 88 22.08 4.49 -15.58
C GLU A 88 22.34 6.00 -15.80
N ASP A 89 21.59 6.68 -16.67
CA ASP A 89 21.67 8.14 -16.90
C ASP A 89 20.38 8.90 -16.55
N LEU A 90 19.38 8.18 -16.03
CA LEU A 90 18.13 8.76 -15.57
C LEU A 90 18.23 9.04 -14.07
N THR A 91 18.20 10.31 -13.71
CA THR A 91 17.97 10.70 -12.31
C THR A 91 16.49 10.49 -11.99
N VAL A 92 16.21 9.72 -10.94
CA VAL A 92 14.87 9.51 -10.41
C VAL A 92 14.76 10.25 -9.09
N VAL A 93 13.67 10.99 -8.92
CA VAL A 93 13.35 11.77 -7.73
C VAL A 93 12.01 11.29 -7.18
N ILE A 94 11.96 11.06 -5.88
CA ILE A 94 10.75 10.66 -5.17
C ILE A 94 10.54 11.61 -3.99
N PRO A 95 9.38 12.29 -3.93
CA PRO A 95 9.03 13.09 -2.77
C PRO A 95 9.08 12.27 -1.49
N SER A 96 9.59 12.83 -0.40
CA SER A 96 9.79 12.14 0.88
C SER A 96 8.53 11.39 1.36
N ASP A 97 7.38 12.03 1.26
CA ASP A 97 6.05 11.47 1.60
C ASP A 97 5.62 10.27 0.73
N SER A 98 6.25 10.06 -0.43
CA SER A 98 5.98 8.92 -1.31
C SER A 98 6.99 7.78 -1.14
N VAL A 99 8.11 8.00 -0.47
CA VAL A 99 9.25 7.06 -0.43
C VAL A 99 8.84 5.73 0.18
N GLU A 100 8.24 5.73 1.36
CA GLU A 100 7.89 4.51 2.09
C GLU A 100 6.94 3.61 1.29
N PHE A 101 6.00 4.22 0.57
CA PHE A 101 4.97 3.53 -0.20
C PHE A 101 5.46 3.07 -1.58
N LEU A 102 6.54 3.65 -2.11
CA LEU A 102 7.15 3.26 -3.38
C LEU A 102 8.30 2.27 -3.22
N ARG A 103 8.71 1.95 -1.98
CA ARG A 103 9.80 0.99 -1.72
C ARG A 103 9.51 -0.37 -2.36
N GLY A 104 10.40 -0.81 -3.25
CA GLY A 104 10.28 -2.07 -3.98
C GLY A 104 9.33 -2.03 -5.19
N ALA A 105 8.74 -0.88 -5.52
CA ALA A 105 7.93 -0.73 -6.73
C ALA A 105 8.80 -0.85 -8.00
N GLU A 106 8.15 -1.13 -9.13
CA GLU A 106 8.79 -1.26 -10.44
C GLU A 106 8.02 -0.45 -11.49
N LEU A 107 8.69 0.48 -12.16
CA LEU A 107 8.20 1.15 -13.37
C LEU A 107 8.49 0.26 -14.58
N ASP A 108 7.45 -0.09 -15.34
CA ASP A 108 7.51 -1.04 -16.44
C ASP A 108 6.60 -0.61 -17.61
N LEU A 109 6.60 -1.37 -18.70
CA LEU A 109 5.60 -1.24 -19.76
C LEU A 109 4.45 -2.25 -19.58
N PRO A 110 3.24 -1.93 -20.07
CA PRO A 110 2.15 -2.90 -20.07
C PRO A 110 2.49 -4.10 -20.97
N LYS A 111 2.13 -5.31 -20.51
CA LYS A 111 2.40 -6.57 -21.24
C LYS A 111 1.63 -6.69 -22.56
N SER A 112 0.58 -5.89 -22.73
CA SER A 112 -0.23 -5.86 -23.95
C SER A 112 0.39 -4.89 -24.96
N ALA A 113 1.03 -5.43 -25.99
CA ALA A 113 1.55 -4.65 -27.10
C ALA A 113 0.45 -3.77 -27.71
N GLY A 114 0.68 -2.46 -27.78
CA GLY A 114 -0.25 -1.47 -28.35
C GLY A 114 -1.02 -0.62 -27.34
N GLN A 115 -0.98 -0.97 -26.05
CA GLN A 115 -1.39 -0.05 -24.99
C GLN A 115 -0.18 0.83 -24.64
N GLY A 116 -0.14 2.05 -25.17
CA GLY A 116 0.92 3.00 -24.83
C GLY A 116 0.87 3.39 -23.35
N GLY A 117 2.02 3.82 -22.81
CA GLY A 117 2.14 4.35 -21.45
C GLY A 117 3.05 3.53 -20.55
N LEU A 118 3.31 4.08 -19.36
CA LEU A 118 4.09 3.46 -18.30
C LEU A 118 3.15 2.86 -17.26
N VAL A 119 3.53 1.74 -16.65
CA VAL A 119 2.81 1.13 -15.54
C VAL A 119 3.72 1.01 -14.33
N ILE A 120 3.20 1.29 -13.14
CA ILE A 120 3.91 1.06 -11.88
C ILE A 120 3.33 -0.19 -11.22
N ARG A 121 4.18 -1.19 -11.00
CA ARG A 121 3.87 -2.40 -10.25
C ARG A 121 4.41 -2.22 -8.83
N ASN A 122 3.52 -1.89 -7.92
CA ASN A 122 3.88 -1.63 -6.53
C ASN A 122 3.51 -2.85 -5.66
N PRO A 123 4.47 -3.47 -4.96
CA PRO A 123 4.19 -4.54 -4.00
C PRO A 123 3.47 -4.01 -2.74
N ASN A 124 3.57 -2.71 -2.46
CA ASN A 124 2.87 -2.07 -1.36
C ASN A 124 1.41 -1.79 -1.75
N ARG A 125 0.50 -1.97 -0.80
CA ARG A 125 -0.92 -1.64 -0.94
C ARG A 125 -1.19 -0.39 -0.13
N ALA A 126 -1.98 0.52 -0.70
CA ALA A 126 -2.54 1.60 0.10
C ALA A 126 -3.39 0.97 1.19
N ASP A 127 -3.01 1.23 2.44
CA ASP A 127 -3.90 0.92 3.53
C ASP A 127 -5.08 1.91 3.44
N PRO A 128 -6.33 1.43 3.26
CA PRO A 128 -7.49 2.30 3.07
C PRO A 128 -7.78 3.16 4.32
N LEU A 129 -7.07 2.93 5.42
CA LEU A 129 -7.18 3.64 6.68
C LEU A 129 -5.98 4.56 6.95
N ALA A 130 -4.85 4.43 6.22
CA ALA A 130 -3.66 5.25 6.42
C ALA A 130 -3.85 6.73 6.06
N ASN A 131 -4.83 7.06 5.20
CA ASN A 131 -5.12 8.45 4.83
C ASN A 131 -6.02 9.17 5.86
N ILE A 132 -6.57 8.44 6.83
CA ILE A 132 -7.16 9.08 7.99
C ILE A 132 -6.00 9.29 8.97
N THR A 133 -5.33 10.45 8.89
CA THR A 133 -4.66 10.98 10.09
C THR A 133 -5.77 11.30 11.08
N ILE A 134 -6.29 10.27 11.74
CA ILE A 134 -6.92 10.49 13.02
C ILE A 134 -5.75 10.84 13.92
N GLU A 135 -5.57 12.13 14.15
CA GLU A 135 -4.81 12.59 15.30
C GLU A 135 -5.57 12.04 16.52
N LEU A 136 -5.23 10.80 16.90
CA LEU A 136 -5.77 10.07 18.05
C LEU A 136 -5.30 10.82 19.30
N THR A 137 -5.94 11.95 19.53
CA THR A 137 -5.68 12.92 20.58
C THR A 137 -6.68 12.66 21.70
N GLY A 138 -6.22 12.86 22.94
CA GLY A 138 -7.02 12.58 24.12
C GLY A 138 -6.77 11.20 24.73
N ASP A 139 -7.66 10.82 25.64
CA ASP A 139 -7.57 9.55 26.38
C ASP A 139 -7.93 8.35 25.48
N VAL A 140 -7.60 7.12 25.90
CA VAL A 140 -7.86 5.88 25.13
C VAL A 140 -9.29 5.81 24.59
N ALA A 141 -10.27 6.24 25.37
CA ALA A 141 -11.67 6.27 24.98
C ALA A 141 -11.91 7.16 23.74
N GLU A 142 -11.28 8.33 23.68
CA GLU A 142 -11.40 9.25 22.54
C GLU A 142 -10.73 8.66 21.31
N LYS A 143 -9.54 8.08 21.46
CA LYS A 143 -8.82 7.40 20.38
C LYS A 143 -9.67 6.26 19.77
N VAL A 144 -10.22 5.40 20.64
CA VAL A 144 -11.08 4.30 20.19
C VAL A 144 -12.34 4.81 19.49
N THR A 145 -12.97 5.86 20.03
CA THR A 145 -14.17 6.45 19.42
C THR A 145 -13.88 6.98 18.02
N GLN A 146 -12.78 7.73 17.87
CA GLN A 146 -12.39 8.29 16.58
C GLN A 146 -12.08 7.18 15.56
N LEU A 147 -11.36 6.13 15.97
CA LEU A 147 -11.09 4.96 15.11
C LEU A 147 -12.37 4.23 14.72
N LEU A 148 -13.32 4.08 15.66
CA LEU A 148 -14.61 3.48 15.38
C LEU A 148 -15.39 4.29 14.34
N GLU A 149 -15.47 5.61 14.49
CA GLU A 149 -16.25 6.47 13.59
C GLU A 149 -15.59 6.67 12.22
N GLY A 150 -14.27 6.84 12.17
CA GLY A 150 -13.54 7.18 10.95
C GLY A 150 -13.11 5.99 10.10
N SER A 151 -12.99 4.80 10.69
CA SER A 151 -12.40 3.63 10.02
C SER A 151 -13.30 2.39 10.11
N ILE A 152 -13.66 1.98 11.33
CA ILE A 152 -14.31 0.68 11.55
C ILE A 152 -15.78 0.71 11.13
N ASN A 153 -16.55 1.70 11.60
CA ASN A 153 -17.98 1.82 11.29
C ASN A 153 -18.29 2.01 9.81
N PRO A 154 -17.52 2.78 9.02
CA PRO A 154 -17.69 2.82 7.57
C PRO A 154 -17.65 1.45 6.90
N MET A 155 -16.74 0.57 7.34
CA MET A 155 -16.65 -0.80 6.82
C MET A 155 -17.79 -1.69 7.32
N LEU A 156 -18.15 -1.58 8.60
CA LEU A 156 -19.28 -2.33 9.17
C LEU A 156 -20.62 -1.92 8.53
N ALA A 157 -20.80 -0.63 8.25
CA ALA A 157 -22.02 -0.08 7.66
C ALA A 157 -22.29 -0.63 6.25
N ALA A 158 -21.24 -0.99 5.49
CA ALA A 158 -21.39 -1.67 4.20
C ALA A 158 -22.09 -3.04 4.32
N HIS A 159 -22.02 -3.64 5.52
CA HIS A 159 -22.69 -4.89 5.88
C HIS A 159 -23.89 -4.66 6.83
N GLY A 160 -24.35 -3.42 6.97
CA GLY A 160 -25.48 -3.03 7.82
C GLY A 160 -25.20 -3.13 9.32
N GLY A 161 -23.93 -3.16 9.73
CA GLY A 161 -23.51 -3.22 11.12
C GLY A 161 -22.86 -1.93 11.62
N PHE A 162 -22.63 -1.87 12.92
CA PHE A 162 -21.81 -0.83 13.56
C PHE A 162 -21.28 -1.33 14.91
N ALA A 163 -20.25 -0.67 15.43
CA ALA A 163 -19.71 -0.86 16.77
C ALA A 163 -19.67 0.48 17.51
N THR A 164 -19.96 0.44 18.81
CA THR A 164 -20.05 1.58 19.70
C THR A 164 -19.18 1.34 20.92
N LEU A 165 -18.42 2.35 21.33
CA LEU A 165 -17.66 2.31 22.58
C LEU A 165 -18.62 2.42 23.78
N VAL A 166 -18.53 1.46 24.70
CA VAL A 166 -19.22 1.50 26.00
C VAL A 166 -18.36 2.19 27.04
N GLY A 167 -17.06 1.92 27.04
CA GLY A 167 -16.12 2.53 27.97
C GLY A 167 -14.75 1.90 27.92
N VAL A 168 -13.83 2.50 28.67
CA VAL A 168 -12.46 2.00 28.87
C VAL A 168 -12.19 1.96 30.37
N ASP A 169 -11.63 0.86 30.87
CA ASP A 169 -11.27 0.76 32.29
C ASP A 169 -9.86 1.30 32.60
N GLU A 170 -9.50 1.33 33.88
CA GLU A 170 -8.22 1.84 34.38
C GLU A 170 -7.00 1.04 33.89
N LYS A 171 -7.21 -0.15 33.30
CA LYS A 171 -6.17 -0.99 32.71
C LYS A 171 -6.14 -0.88 31.18
N ASN A 172 -6.89 0.05 30.59
CA ASN A 172 -7.07 0.18 29.15
C ASN A 172 -7.74 -1.04 28.49
N ASN A 173 -8.63 -1.74 29.21
CA ASN A 173 -9.54 -2.66 28.54
C ASN A 173 -10.72 -1.88 27.96
N VAL A 174 -10.98 -2.11 26.68
CA VAL A 174 -11.97 -1.41 25.88
C VAL A 174 -13.23 -2.26 25.79
N TYR A 175 -14.38 -1.71 26.14
CA TYR A 175 -15.67 -2.40 26.09
C TYR A 175 -16.47 -1.85 24.92
N LEU A 176 -16.88 -2.72 24.01
CA LEU A 176 -17.65 -2.35 22.81
C LEU A 176 -19.00 -3.05 22.79
N THR A 177 -19.99 -2.41 22.18
CA THR A 177 -21.23 -3.06 21.75
C THR A 177 -21.32 -3.02 20.24
N MET A 178 -21.86 -4.09 19.63
CA MET A 178 -22.07 -4.16 18.19
C MET A 178 -23.57 -4.14 17.88
N GLY A 179 -23.98 -3.48 16.82
CA GLY A 179 -25.38 -3.40 16.39
C GLY A 179 -25.58 -3.67 14.91
N GLY A 180 -26.83 -3.81 14.49
CA GLY A 180 -27.21 -4.03 13.09
C GLY A 180 -27.04 -5.48 12.61
N GLY A 181 -26.70 -5.67 11.33
CA GLY A 181 -26.54 -6.98 10.68
C GLY A 181 -25.50 -7.90 11.33
N CYS A 182 -24.66 -7.35 12.21
CA CYS A 182 -23.69 -8.08 13.03
C CYS A 182 -24.35 -8.89 14.16
N GLN A 183 -25.57 -8.55 14.58
CA GLN A 183 -26.30 -9.25 15.65
C GLN A 183 -27.01 -10.53 15.18
N GLY A 184 -27.07 -10.80 13.87
CA GLY A 184 -28.00 -11.80 13.29
C GLY A 184 -27.39 -13.02 12.59
N CYS A 185 -26.06 -13.13 12.45
CA CYS A 185 -25.42 -14.26 11.76
C CYS A 185 -24.25 -14.84 12.58
N SER A 186 -24.54 -15.92 13.30
CA SER A 186 -23.65 -16.57 14.29
C SER A 186 -22.33 -17.13 13.75
N ALA A 187 -22.20 -17.36 12.45
CA ALA A 187 -20.95 -17.85 11.84
C ALA A 187 -19.97 -16.72 11.47
N SER A 188 -20.43 -15.47 11.37
CA SER A 188 -19.64 -14.32 10.92
C SER A 188 -19.29 -13.36 12.06
N ALA A 189 -20.01 -13.43 13.18
CA ALA A 189 -19.83 -12.53 14.31
C ALA A 189 -18.45 -12.67 14.96
N ALA A 190 -17.98 -13.90 15.22
CA ALA A 190 -16.68 -14.12 15.86
C ALA A 190 -15.51 -13.55 15.04
N THR A 191 -15.45 -13.88 13.75
CA THR A 191 -14.40 -13.38 12.84
C THR A 191 -14.43 -11.85 12.69
N LEU A 192 -15.63 -11.26 12.73
CA LEU A 192 -15.79 -9.82 12.65
C LEU A 192 -15.32 -9.13 13.93
N THR A 193 -15.69 -9.69 15.09
CA THR A 193 -15.19 -9.25 16.39
C THR A 193 -13.67 -9.32 16.41
N ASP A 194 -13.08 -10.45 16.03
CA ASP A 194 -11.62 -10.60 15.94
C ASP A 194 -10.96 -9.53 15.06
N GLY A 195 -11.56 -9.22 13.89
CA GLY A 195 -11.07 -8.16 13.01
C GLY A 195 -11.13 -6.76 13.64
N ILE A 196 -12.21 -6.44 14.36
CA ILE A 196 -12.34 -5.17 15.10
C ILE A 196 -11.30 -5.10 16.22
N GLN A 197 -11.13 -6.18 16.99
CA GLN A 197 -10.15 -6.23 18.08
C GLN A 197 -8.72 -6.05 17.55
N GLN A 198 -8.39 -6.72 16.45
CA GLN A 198 -7.07 -6.59 15.82
C GLN A 198 -6.83 -5.15 15.34
N SER A 199 -7.78 -4.58 14.61
CA SER A 199 -7.68 -3.21 14.10
C SER A 199 -7.47 -2.18 15.22
N ILE A 200 -8.18 -2.32 16.34
CA ILE A 200 -8.01 -1.44 17.51
C ILE A 200 -6.62 -1.59 18.14
N ARG A 201 -6.13 -2.82 18.33
CA ARG A 201 -4.80 -3.05 18.93
C ARG A 201 -3.65 -2.60 18.03
N GLU A 202 -3.82 -2.70 16.70
CA GLU A 202 -2.83 -2.22 15.73
C GLU A 202 -2.72 -0.70 15.72
N ASN A 203 -3.84 0.01 15.86
CA ASN A 203 -3.88 1.47 15.83
C ASN A 203 -3.68 2.13 17.21
N ILE A 204 -4.01 1.42 18.30
CA ILE A 204 -3.96 1.92 19.68
C ILE A 204 -3.22 0.90 20.56
N PRO A 205 -1.87 0.88 20.52
CA PRO A 205 -1.07 -0.16 21.18
C PRO A 205 -1.12 -0.14 22.71
N GLU A 206 -1.69 0.91 23.32
CA GLU A 206 -1.93 1.01 24.77
C GLU A 206 -3.17 0.25 25.24
N VAL A 207 -4.01 -0.24 24.32
CA VAL A 207 -5.18 -1.10 24.63
C VAL A 207 -4.70 -2.52 24.96
N LEU A 208 -5.06 -3.03 26.13
CA LEU A 208 -4.73 -4.40 26.53
C LEU A 208 -5.70 -5.43 25.93
N GLU A 209 -6.99 -5.20 26.12
CA GLU A 209 -8.04 -6.10 25.70
C GLU A 209 -9.23 -5.34 25.13
N VAL A 210 -9.88 -5.92 24.13
CA VAL A 210 -11.12 -5.41 23.56
C VAL A 210 -12.19 -6.45 23.84
N ILE A 211 -13.21 -6.05 24.58
CA ILE A 211 -14.24 -6.92 25.15
C ILE A 211 -15.57 -6.57 24.50
N ASP A 212 -16.23 -7.59 23.96
CA ASP A 212 -17.58 -7.47 23.45
C ASP A 212 -18.58 -7.54 24.63
N ALA A 213 -19.24 -6.42 24.89
CA ALA A 213 -20.25 -6.25 25.92
C ALA A 213 -21.68 -6.38 25.37
N THR A 214 -21.86 -6.90 24.15
CA THR A 214 -23.17 -7.01 23.54
C THR A 214 -23.99 -8.15 24.13
N ASP A 215 -25.28 -7.89 24.37
CA ASP A 215 -26.23 -8.94 24.75
C ASP A 215 -26.68 -9.72 23.51
N HIS A 216 -25.87 -10.71 23.13
CA HIS A 216 -26.14 -11.61 21.99
C HIS A 216 -27.38 -12.49 22.17
N SER A 217 -28.00 -12.48 23.35
CA SER A 217 -29.25 -13.18 23.67
C SER A 217 -30.52 -12.38 23.34
N SER A 218 -30.43 -11.07 23.12
CA SER A 218 -31.59 -10.18 22.97
C SER A 218 -31.95 -9.81 21.52
N GLY A 219 -31.36 -10.47 20.51
CA GLY A 219 -31.65 -10.20 19.09
C GLY A 219 -33.02 -10.73 18.62
N GLU A 220 -33.94 -9.82 18.30
CA GLU A 220 -35.17 -10.11 17.55
C GLU A 220 -34.85 -10.77 16.20
N ASN A 221 -35.35 -11.99 16.00
CA ASN A 221 -35.25 -12.79 14.78
C ASN A 221 -36.10 -12.18 13.65
N PRO A 222 -35.54 -11.61 12.56
CA PRO A 222 -36.35 -11.05 11.47
C PRO A 222 -36.67 -12.08 10.37
N PHE A 223 -36.45 -13.38 10.59
CA PHE A 223 -36.62 -14.40 9.53
C PHE A 223 -38.03 -14.99 9.40
N TYR A 224 -39.05 -14.40 10.04
CA TYR A 224 -40.44 -14.67 9.71
C TYR A 224 -41.30 -13.41 9.81
N SER A 225 -41.50 -12.75 8.67
CA SER A 225 -42.77 -12.10 8.31
C SER A 225 -42.93 -12.10 6.81
#